data_AF-A0A6B2SVK0-F1
#
_entry.id   AF-A0A6B2SVK0-F1
#
_cell.length_a   1.000
_cell.length_b   1.000
_cell.length_c   1.000
_cell.angle_alpha   90.00
_cell.angle_beta   90.00
_cell.angle_gamma   90.00
#
_symmetry.space_group_name_H-M   'P 1'
#
loop_
_entity.id
_entity.type
_entity.pdbx_description
1 polymer ?
#
loop_
_entity_poly.entity_id
_entity_poly.type
_entity_poly.pdbx_seq_one_letter_code
_entity_poly.pdbx_strand_id
1 'polypeptide(L)'
;MLGVAAAGLLAAGWRAPGPETAAPAHAALRHTPAPVDERRLRALFGSENRVIATRERVVAVTFNAAWNDAGLGRMLAELGRRHAPATFFLTGDFADRHPRVVRRVVAAGHGLGNHSFSHPRFK
;
A
#
# COMPACT_ATOMS: atom_id res chain seq x y z
N MET A 1 -29.28 31.73 43.51
CA MET A 1 -28.47 32.00 42.30
C MET A 1 -27.79 30.70 41.90
N LEU A 2 -28.31 30.02 40.87
CA LEU A 2 -27.75 28.78 40.31
C LEU A 2 -26.76 29.16 39.21
N GLY A 3 -25.49 28.82 39.40
CA GLY A 3 -24.44 28.99 38.38
C GLY A 3 -24.43 27.81 37.42
N VAL A 4 -24.56 28.07 36.12
CA VAL A 4 -24.38 27.08 35.07
C VAL A 4 -22.91 27.08 34.65
N ALA A 5 -22.23 25.94 34.83
CA ALA A 5 -20.89 25.71 34.29
C ALA A 5 -21.02 25.24 32.83
N ALA A 6 -20.47 26.02 31.89
CA ALA A 6 -20.35 25.61 30.50
C ALA A 6 -19.06 24.77 30.33
N ALA A 7 -19.24 23.49 29.99
CA ALA A 7 -18.13 22.61 29.61
C ALA A 7 -17.74 22.90 28.14
N GLY A 8 -16.52 23.41 27.93
CA GLY A 8 -15.96 23.59 26.60
C GLY A 8 -15.46 22.26 26.03
N LEU A 9 -16.02 21.82 24.90
CA LEU A 9 -15.42 20.77 24.08
C LEU A 9 -14.21 21.33 23.32
N LEU A 10 -13.02 20.80 23.60
CA LEU A 10 -11.85 20.99 22.74
C LEU A 10 -11.98 20.08 21.52
N ALA A 11 -12.49 20.63 20.41
CA ALA A 11 -12.33 20.03 19.10
C ALA A 11 -10.88 20.21 18.64
N ALA A 12 -10.04 19.18 18.81
CA ALA A 12 -8.75 19.11 18.16
C ALA A 12 -8.98 18.97 16.64
N GLY A 13 -9.00 20.11 15.95
CA GLY A 13 -9.18 20.17 14.50
C GLY A 13 -8.04 19.43 13.80
N TRP A 14 -8.38 18.34 13.11
CA TRP A 14 -7.52 17.76 12.09
C TRP A 14 -7.32 18.81 11.00
N ARG A 15 -6.17 19.51 11.01
CA ARG A 15 -5.77 20.34 9.87
C ARG A 15 -5.32 19.40 8.77
N ALA A 16 -6.08 19.34 7.68
CA ALA A 16 -5.61 18.72 6.46
C ALA A 16 -4.27 19.39 6.07
N PRO A 17 -3.24 18.62 5.69
CA PRO A 17 -2.04 19.21 5.13
C PRO A 17 -2.46 20.10 3.94
N GLY A 18 -1.87 21.30 3.86
CA GLY A 18 -2.11 22.23 2.76
C GLY A 18 -1.71 21.60 1.41
N PRO A 19 -1.95 22.30 0.29
CA PRO A 19 -1.58 21.79 -1.03
C PRO A 19 -0.05 21.66 -1.09
N GLU A 20 0.46 20.48 -0.73
CA GLU A 20 1.82 20.08 -1.03
C GLU A 20 1.89 20.09 -2.55
N THR A 21 2.72 20.96 -3.10
CA THR A 21 3.00 21.05 -4.53
C THR A 21 3.28 19.64 -5.02
N ALA A 22 2.33 19.06 -5.75
CA ALA A 22 2.46 17.70 -6.26
C ALA A 22 3.79 17.61 -7.01
N ALA A 23 4.70 16.80 -6.49
CA ALA A 23 5.93 16.45 -7.20
C ALA A 23 5.54 15.98 -8.61
N PRO A 24 6.28 16.38 -9.66
CA PRO A 24 5.83 16.18 -11.02
C PRO A 24 5.60 14.69 -11.31
N ALA A 25 4.41 14.43 -11.83
CA ALA A 25 4.01 13.16 -12.40
C ALA A 25 4.93 12.74 -13.55
N HIS A 26 5.10 11.43 -13.72
CA HIS A 26 5.71 10.77 -14.88
C HIS A 26 7.23 10.74 -15.05
N ALA A 27 8.04 10.92 -14.00
CA ALA A 27 9.20 10.05 -13.94
C ALA A 27 8.65 8.68 -13.57
N ALA A 28 8.44 7.81 -14.57
CA ALA A 28 8.46 6.38 -14.32
C ALA A 28 9.64 6.16 -13.38
N LEU A 29 9.37 5.86 -12.11
CA LEU A 29 10.39 5.32 -11.24
C LEU A 29 10.68 3.96 -11.87
N ARG A 30 11.51 3.97 -12.91
CA ARG A 30 12.65 3.08 -12.96
C ARG A 30 13.34 3.32 -11.62
N HIS A 31 12.80 2.69 -10.58
CA HIS A 31 13.63 2.21 -9.51
C HIS A 31 14.56 1.27 -10.28
N THR A 32 15.68 1.82 -10.77
CA THR A 32 16.83 1.00 -11.06
C THR A 32 17.00 0.25 -9.76
N PRO A 33 16.77 -1.07 -9.72
CA PRO A 33 16.89 -1.78 -8.46
C PRO A 33 18.30 -1.46 -7.98
N ALA A 34 18.39 -0.73 -6.87
CA ALA A 34 19.66 -0.65 -6.18
C ALA A 34 20.10 -2.12 -5.97
N PRO A 35 21.39 -2.42 -6.09
CA PRO A 35 21.88 -3.76 -5.80
C PRO A 35 21.25 -4.24 -4.50
N VAL A 36 20.51 -5.35 -4.59
CA VAL A 36 19.76 -5.87 -3.47
C VAL A 36 20.76 -6.27 -2.40
N ASP A 37 20.69 -5.65 -1.23
CA ASP A 37 21.44 -6.10 -0.06
C ASP A 37 20.75 -7.36 0.49
N GLU A 38 21.19 -8.51 0.00
CA GLU A 38 20.69 -9.84 0.39
C GLU A 38 20.83 -10.08 1.90
N ARG A 39 21.86 -9.53 2.55
CA ARG A 39 22.03 -9.66 4.01
C ARG A 39 20.91 -8.91 4.73
N ARG A 40 20.62 -7.69 4.30
CA ARG A 40 19.54 -6.87 4.86
C ARG A 40 18.17 -7.48 4.57
N LEU A 41 17.94 -8.04 3.38
CA LEU A 41 16.70 -8.76 3.07
C LEU A 41 16.53 -9.98 3.95
N ARG A 42 17.58 -10.79 4.12
CA ARG A 42 17.54 -11.97 5.00
C ARG A 42 17.21 -11.61 6.44
N ALA A 43 17.69 -10.46 6.91
CA ALA A 43 17.36 -9.97 8.25
C ALA A 43 15.87 -9.64 8.44
N LEU A 44 15.09 -9.49 7.36
CA LEU A 44 13.64 -9.28 7.44
C LEU A 44 12.86 -10.61 7.56
N PHE A 45 13.47 -11.77 7.28
CA PHE A 45 12.76 -13.04 7.33
C PHE A 45 12.59 -13.55 8.76
N GLY A 46 11.48 -14.27 9.00
CA GLY A 46 11.17 -14.91 10.29
C GLY A 46 10.70 -13.96 11.40
N SER A 47 10.58 -12.66 11.11
CA SER A 47 10.15 -11.64 12.07
C SER A 47 8.98 -10.82 11.55
N GLU A 48 8.13 -10.33 12.47
CA GLU A 48 7.14 -9.32 12.14
C GLU A 48 7.82 -7.94 12.04
N ASN A 49 8.11 -7.50 10.81
CA ASN A 49 8.78 -6.23 10.57
C ASN A 49 7.80 -5.06 10.71
N ARG A 50 7.69 -4.51 11.92
CA ARG A 50 6.84 -3.32 12.19
C ARG A 50 7.54 -2.00 11.86
N VAL A 51 8.87 -2.00 11.80
CA VAL A 51 9.69 -0.81 11.53
C VAL A 51 10.75 -1.16 10.50
N ILE A 52 10.81 -0.39 9.41
CA ILE A 52 11.89 -0.46 8.42
C ILE A 52 12.76 0.78 8.60
N ALA A 53 13.99 0.60 9.08
CA ALA A 53 14.92 1.71 9.25
C ALA A 53 15.27 2.30 7.88
N THR A 54 14.87 3.55 7.63
CA THR A 54 15.21 4.28 6.41
C THR A 54 15.42 5.76 6.73
N ARG A 55 16.28 6.41 5.96
CA ARG A 55 16.45 7.87 5.97
C ARG A 55 15.74 8.54 4.79
N GLU A 56 15.21 7.75 3.88
CA GLU A 56 14.52 8.22 2.69
C GLU A 56 13.05 8.51 3.02
N ARG A 57 12.50 9.57 2.42
CA ARG A 57 11.06 9.88 2.51
C ARG A 57 10.32 9.06 1.47
N VAL A 58 10.03 7.80 1.82
CA VAL A 58 9.40 6.84 0.92
C VAL A 58 8.22 6.16 1.59
N VAL A 59 7.21 5.82 0.78
CA VAL A 59 6.06 5.02 1.19
C VAL A 59 5.87 3.91 0.14
N ALA A 60 5.78 2.67 0.61
CA ALA A 60 5.41 1.53 -0.23
C ALA A 60 3.94 1.18 0.03
N VAL A 61 3.10 1.33 -1.00
CA VAL A 61 1.68 0.98 -0.91
C VAL A 61 1.49 -0.46 -1.36
N THR A 62 0.84 -1.27 -0.52
CA THR A 62 0.59 -2.68 -0.78
C THR A 62 -0.86 -3.05 -0.56
N PHE A 63 -1.38 -3.98 -1.35
CA PHE A 63 -2.73 -4.52 -1.22
C PHE A 63 -2.70 -6.04 -1.09
N ASN A 64 -3.52 -6.61 -0.20
CA ASN A 64 -3.75 -8.05 -0.16
C ASN A 64 -5.06 -8.38 -0.87
N ALA A 65 -5.10 -9.46 -1.65
CA ALA A 65 -6.33 -9.95 -2.26
C ALA A 65 -6.48 -11.47 -2.12
N ALA A 66 -7.60 -11.87 -1.52
CA ALA A 66 -7.99 -13.27 -1.31
C ALA A 66 -9.47 -13.56 -1.62
N TRP A 67 -10.34 -12.52 -1.59
CA TRP A 67 -11.80 -12.69 -1.66
C TRP A 67 -12.39 -12.39 -3.05
N ASN A 68 -12.62 -11.12 -3.37
CA ASN A 68 -13.27 -10.65 -4.61
C ASN A 68 -12.51 -9.47 -5.25
N ASP A 69 -12.92 -9.07 -6.46
CA ASP A 69 -12.26 -8.05 -7.29
C ASP A 69 -13.09 -6.76 -7.45
N ALA A 70 -14.17 -6.58 -6.70
CA ALA A 70 -15.13 -5.50 -6.89
C ALA A 70 -14.51 -4.09 -6.77
N GLY A 71 -13.54 -3.92 -5.86
CA GLY A 71 -12.85 -2.63 -5.64
C GLY A 71 -11.70 -2.35 -6.63
N LEU A 72 -11.23 -3.36 -7.37
CA LEU A 72 -10.00 -3.27 -8.15
C LEU A 72 -10.04 -2.16 -9.19
N GLY A 73 -11.15 -2.03 -9.92
CA GLY A 73 -11.27 -1.03 -10.97
C GLY A 73 -11.09 0.40 -10.45
N ARG A 74 -11.70 0.72 -9.31
CA ARG A 74 -11.58 2.04 -8.67
C ARG A 74 -10.18 2.27 -8.12
N MET A 75 -9.58 1.25 -7.51
CA MET A 75 -8.20 1.32 -7.02
C MET A 75 -7.19 1.59 -8.14
N LEU A 76 -7.24 0.82 -9.23
CA LEU A 76 -6.32 1.00 -10.37
C LEU A 76 -6.49 2.38 -11.02
N ALA A 77 -7.73 2.88 -11.11
CA ALA A 77 -8.00 4.23 -11.62
C ALA A 77 -7.39 5.31 -10.72
N GLU A 78 -7.55 5.21 -9.39
CA GLU A 78 -6.98 6.18 -8.45
C GLU A 78 -5.44 6.12 -8.40
N LEU A 79 -4.86 4.92 -8.42
CA LEU A 79 -3.40 4.75 -8.49
C LEU A 79 -2.84 5.35 -9.79
N GLY A 80 -3.51 5.10 -10.91
CA GLY A 80 -3.16 5.68 -12.21
C GLY A 80 -3.24 7.21 -12.20
N ARG A 81 -4.34 7.78 -11.68
CA ARG A 81 -4.54 9.24 -11.57
C ARG A 81 -3.48 9.93 -10.70
N ARG A 82 -2.98 9.22 -9.69
CA ARG A 82 -1.96 9.73 -8.75
C ARG A 82 -0.54 9.36 -9.18
N HIS A 83 -0.37 8.63 -10.27
CA HIS A 83 0.91 8.05 -10.70
C HIS A 83 1.61 7.28 -9.57
N ALA A 84 0.83 6.62 -8.72
CA ALA A 84 1.30 5.94 -7.53
C ALA A 84 1.57 4.46 -7.83
N PRO A 85 2.84 3.99 -7.77
CA PRO A 85 3.12 2.56 -7.86
C PRO A 85 2.62 1.83 -6.60
N ALA A 86 2.20 0.58 -6.79
CA ALA A 86 1.74 -0.28 -5.71
C ALA A 86 2.13 -1.73 -5.99
N THR A 87 2.12 -2.56 -4.94
CA THR A 87 2.31 -4.02 -5.05
C THR A 87 1.09 -4.76 -4.55
N PHE A 88 0.62 -5.74 -5.32
CA PHE A 88 -0.56 -6.55 -5.00
C PHE A 88 -0.13 -7.96 -4.58
N PHE A 89 -0.30 -8.26 -3.31
CA PHE A 89 -0.08 -9.57 -2.71
C PHE A 89 -1.35 -10.43 -2.89
N LEU A 90 -1.34 -11.27 -3.92
CA LEU A 90 -2.49 -12.13 -4.25
C LEU A 90 -2.32 -13.51 -3.64
N THR A 91 -3.41 -14.11 -3.18
CA THR A 91 -3.40 -15.55 -2.92
C THR A 91 -3.41 -16.32 -4.24
N GLY A 92 -2.83 -17.51 -4.26
CA GLY A 92 -2.86 -18.41 -5.43
C GLY A 92 -4.29 -18.75 -5.85
N ASP A 93 -5.14 -19.15 -4.90
CA ASP A 93 -6.57 -19.44 -5.16
C ASP A 93 -7.33 -18.23 -5.75
N PHE A 94 -7.02 -17.01 -5.27
CA PHE A 94 -7.60 -15.80 -5.86
C PHE A 94 -7.12 -15.57 -7.29
N ALA A 95 -5.82 -15.77 -7.55
CA ALA A 95 -5.25 -15.62 -8.89
C ALA A 95 -5.85 -16.63 -9.89
N ASP A 96 -6.08 -17.87 -9.45
CA ASP A 96 -6.72 -18.93 -10.26
C ASP A 96 -8.18 -18.61 -10.59
N ARG A 97 -8.94 -18.10 -9.60
CA ARG A 97 -10.34 -17.66 -9.81
C ARG A 97 -10.46 -16.37 -10.63
N HIS A 98 -9.45 -15.50 -10.58
CA HIS A 98 -9.48 -14.16 -11.17
C HIS A 98 -8.26 -13.85 -12.05
N PRO A 99 -7.93 -14.66 -13.09
CA PRO A 99 -6.71 -14.46 -13.88
C PRO A 99 -6.71 -13.12 -14.63
N ARG A 100 -7.89 -12.58 -14.94
CA ARG A 100 -8.06 -11.24 -15.53
C ARG A 100 -7.54 -10.13 -14.61
N VAL A 101 -7.66 -10.29 -13.29
CA VAL A 101 -7.20 -9.30 -12.30
C VAL A 101 -5.68 -9.23 -12.33
N VAL A 102 -5.02 -10.39 -12.29
CA VAL A 102 -3.56 -10.51 -12.37
C VAL A 102 -3.03 -9.78 -13.60
N ARG A 103 -3.62 -10.05 -14.78
CA ARG A 103 -3.24 -9.39 -16.04
C ARG A 103 -3.45 -7.88 -16.00
N ARG A 104 -4.57 -7.40 -15.45
CA ARG A 104 -4.86 -5.97 -15.34
C ARG A 104 -3.88 -5.24 -14.40
N VAL A 105 -3.51 -5.85 -13.28
CA VAL A 105 -2.53 -5.28 -12.34
C VAL A 105 -1.17 -5.12 -13.01
N VAL A 106 -0.70 -6.16 -13.71
CA VAL A 106 0.59 -6.12 -14.44
C VAL A 106 0.54 -5.13 -15.60
N ALA A 107 -0.54 -5.14 -16.39
CA ALA A 107 -0.73 -4.20 -17.50
C ALA A 107 -0.78 -2.73 -17.04
N ALA A 108 -1.23 -2.47 -15.80
CA ALA A 108 -1.22 -1.16 -15.18
C ALA A 108 0.16 -0.76 -14.60
N GLY A 109 1.17 -1.62 -14.68
CA GLY A 109 2.53 -1.33 -14.23
C GLY A 109 2.76 -1.52 -12.72
N HIS A 110 1.89 -2.25 -12.04
CA HIS A 110 2.03 -2.54 -10.61
C HIS A 110 2.75 -3.87 -10.35
N GLY A 111 3.36 -3.98 -9.17
CA GLY A 111 4.04 -5.20 -8.72
C GLY A 111 3.08 -6.29 -8.27
N LEU A 112 3.53 -7.55 -8.37
CA LEU A 112 2.85 -8.71 -7.78
C LEU A 112 3.69 -9.28 -6.63
N GLY A 113 3.01 -9.62 -5.55
CA GLY A 113 3.56 -10.30 -4.38
C GLY A 113 2.80 -11.60 -4.11
N ASN A 114 3.45 -12.50 -3.36
CA ASN A 114 2.85 -13.78 -2.96
C ASN A 114 2.19 -13.65 -1.59
N HIS A 115 0.89 -13.96 -1.50
CA HIS A 115 0.12 -13.98 -0.25
C HIS A 115 -0.30 -15.39 0.16
N SER A 116 0.57 -16.38 -0.05
CA SER A 116 0.30 -17.82 0.05
C SER A 116 -0.70 -18.34 -1.00
N PHE A 117 -0.97 -19.64 -1.04
CA PHE A 117 -1.98 -20.19 -1.96
C PHE A 117 -3.41 -20.02 -1.43
N SER A 118 -3.67 -20.49 -0.20
CA SER A 118 -5.01 -20.59 0.39
C SER A 118 -5.20 -19.73 1.65
N HIS A 119 -4.27 -18.83 1.95
CA HIS A 119 -4.27 -18.00 3.16
C HIS A 119 -4.32 -18.79 4.48
N PRO A 120 -3.49 -19.84 4.68
CA PRO A 120 -3.42 -20.53 5.96
C PRO A 120 -2.70 -19.65 6.99
N ARG A 121 -2.91 -19.94 8.28
CA ARG A 121 -2.03 -19.40 9.32
C ARG A 121 -0.67 -20.09 9.22
N PHE A 122 0.38 -19.30 9.06
CA PHE A 122 1.75 -19.80 9.15
C PHE A 122 2.13 -20.02 10.62
N LYS A 123 2.89 -21.08 10.88
CA LYS A 123 3.41 -21.46 12.21
C LYS A 123 4.88 -21.08 12.30
#